data_AF-A0A2V5N248-F1
#
_entry.id   AF-A0A2V5N248-F1
#
_cell.length_a   1.000
_cell.length_b   1.000
_cell.length_c   1.000
_cell.angle_alpha   90.00
_cell.angle_beta   90.00
_cell.angle_gamma   90.00
#
_symmetry.space_group_name_H-M   'P 1'
#
loop_
_entity.id
_entity.type
_entity.pdbx_description
1 polymer ?
#
loop_
_entity_poly.entity_id
_entity_poly.type
_entity_poly.pdbx_seq_one_letter_code
_entity_poly.pdbx_strand_id
1 'polypeptide(L)'
;MNQITQAFVLGAGLGLRLRPLTDDLPKPLIPIFQKPLITFALDHLIQLGISRFIINTHKLPESFQGFFGANRYEDCSVTLVHEPELLETGGGIKNVETHLG
;
A
#
# COMPACT_ATOMS: atom_id res chain seq x y z
N MET A 1 22.27 -9.19 -14.08
CA MET A 1 21.48 -8.05 -13.55
C MET A 1 20.71 -8.56 -12.34
N ASN A 2 20.75 -7.86 -11.21
CA ASN A 2 19.93 -8.24 -10.06
C ASN A 2 18.46 -8.03 -10.41
N GLN A 3 17.63 -9.05 -10.20
CA GLN A 3 16.20 -8.96 -10.44
C GLN A 3 15.54 -8.17 -9.30
N ILE A 4 14.83 -7.09 -9.64
CA ILE A 4 14.03 -6.33 -8.68
C ILE A 4 12.82 -7.20 -8.32
N THR A 5 12.68 -7.58 -7.06
CA THR A 5 11.62 -8.48 -6.57
C THR A 5 10.69 -7.85 -5.53
N GLN A 6 10.99 -6.62 -5.13
CA GLN A 6 10.30 -5.94 -4.04
C GLN A 6 9.93 -4.51 -4.43
N ALA A 7 8.75 -4.07 -4.00
CA ALA A 7 8.27 -2.71 -4.21
C ALA A 7 7.68 -2.11 -2.93
N PHE A 8 7.95 -0.83 -2.72
CA PHE A 8 7.25 -0.01 -1.73
C PHE A 8 6.14 0.78 -2.42
N VAL A 9 4.92 0.69 -1.88
CA VAL A 9 3.73 1.36 -2.42
C VAL A 9 3.18 2.31 -1.35
N LEU A 10 3.10 3.59 -1.68
CA LEU A 10 2.63 4.63 -0.77
C LEU A 10 1.10 4.56 -0.61
N GLY A 11 0.63 4.18 0.59
CA GLY A 11 -0.77 4.06 0.97
C GLY A 11 -1.24 5.04 2.06
N ALA A 12 -0.34 5.75 2.73
CA ALA A 12 -0.64 6.56 3.92
C ALA A 12 -1.35 7.93 3.68
N GLY A 13 -1.64 8.31 2.43
CA GLY A 13 -2.20 9.63 2.14
C GLY A 13 -3.63 9.87 2.69
N LEU A 14 -3.89 11.08 3.18
CA LEU A 14 -5.21 11.47 3.76
C LEU A 14 -6.37 11.50 2.76
N GLY A 15 -6.10 11.58 1.45
CA GLY A 15 -7.15 11.49 0.43
C GLY A 15 -8.12 12.68 0.36
N LEU A 16 -7.84 13.81 1.03
CA LEU A 16 -8.79 14.92 1.29
C LEU A 16 -9.57 15.44 0.07
N ARG A 17 -9.01 15.36 -1.14
CA ARG A 17 -9.66 15.82 -2.39
C ARG A 17 -10.83 14.93 -2.85
N LEU A 18 -10.95 13.72 -2.31
CA LEU A 18 -11.97 12.74 -2.67
C LEU A 18 -13.06 12.60 -1.60
N ARG A 19 -13.11 13.52 -0.63
CA ARG A 19 -14.21 13.56 0.33
C ARG A 19 -15.58 13.71 -0.37
N PRO A 20 -16.65 13.08 0.16
CA PRO A 20 -16.70 12.34 1.43
C PRO A 20 -16.22 10.89 1.36
N LEU A 21 -15.86 10.36 0.17
CA LEU A 21 -15.50 8.95 0.01
C LEU A 21 -14.35 8.51 0.93
N THR A 22 -13.41 9.41 1.19
CA THR A 22 -12.22 9.11 2.01
C THR A 22 -12.42 9.26 3.52
N ASP A 23 -13.61 9.67 3.97
CA ASP A 23 -13.88 9.80 5.39
C ASP A 23 -13.98 8.42 6.06
N ASP A 24 -14.59 7.46 5.35
CA ASP A 24 -14.84 6.08 5.80
C ASP A 24 -13.95 5.02 5.13
N LEU A 25 -13.17 5.37 4.10
CA LEU A 25 -12.31 4.43 3.38
C LEU A 25 -11.00 5.08 2.91
N PRO A 26 -9.82 4.48 3.14
CA PRO A 26 -8.58 5.00 2.59
C PRO A 26 -8.63 5.12 1.07
N LYS A 27 -8.06 6.18 0.51
CA LYS A 27 -8.00 6.37 -0.96
C LYS A 27 -7.51 5.11 -1.70
N PRO A 28 -6.44 4.41 -1.27
CA PRO A 28 -5.97 3.22 -1.97
C PRO A 28 -6.99 2.07 -1.99
N LEU A 29 -7.94 2.05 -1.07
CA LEU A 29 -8.96 1.00 -0.99
C LEU A 29 -10.28 1.36 -1.68
N ILE A 30 -10.41 2.59 -2.20
CA ILE A 30 -11.60 3.01 -2.96
C ILE A 30 -11.78 2.10 -4.18
N PRO A 31 -12.97 1.51 -4.38
CA PRO A 31 -13.23 0.64 -5.54
C PRO A 31 -13.36 1.47 -6.82
N ILE A 32 -12.58 1.09 -7.84
CA ILE A 32 -12.67 1.60 -9.21
C ILE A 32 -12.92 0.39 -10.12
N PHE A 33 -14.03 0.38 -10.85
CA PHE A 33 -14.46 -0.77 -11.67
C PHE A 33 -14.45 -2.10 -10.88
N GLN A 34 -15.04 -2.10 -9.68
CA GLN A 34 -15.19 -3.27 -8.79
C GLN A 34 -13.90 -3.79 -8.14
N LYS A 35 -12.75 -3.11 -8.30
CA LYS A 35 -11.51 -3.47 -7.58
C LYS A 35 -10.87 -2.27 -6.88
N PRO A 36 -10.24 -2.45 -5.71
CA PRO A 36 -9.61 -1.33 -4.99
C PRO A 36 -8.51 -0.64 -5.79
N LEU A 37 -8.38 0.68 -5.69
CA LEU A 37 -7.42 1.46 -6.48
C LEU A 37 -5.97 0.95 -6.37
N ILE A 38 -5.54 0.50 -5.20
CA ILE A 38 -4.18 0.00 -4.96
C ILE A 38 -3.86 -1.22 -5.82
N THR A 39 -4.84 -2.06 -6.14
CA THR A 39 -4.60 -3.31 -6.87
C THR A 39 -4.14 -3.05 -8.29
N PHE A 40 -4.55 -1.96 -8.94
CA PHE A 40 -4.04 -1.59 -10.26
C PHE A 40 -2.52 -1.45 -10.28
N ALA A 41 -1.93 -0.88 -9.21
CA ALA A 41 -0.48 -0.76 -9.09
C ALA A 41 0.17 -2.11 -8.77
N LEU A 42 -0.44 -2.88 -7.86
CA LEU A 42 0.07 -4.21 -7.48
C LEU A 42 0.05 -5.18 -8.67
N ASP A 43 -1.07 -5.27 -9.39
CA ASP A 43 -1.23 -6.12 -10.57
C ASP A 43 -0.16 -5.81 -11.63
N HIS A 44 0.11 -4.52 -11.87
CA HIS A 44 1.16 -4.11 -12.81
C HIS A 44 2.56 -4.49 -12.32
N LEU A 45 2.85 -4.33 -11.03
CA LEU A 45 4.13 -4.71 -10.44
C LEU A 45 4.35 -6.23 -10.45
N ILE A 46 3.30 -7.03 -10.24
CA ILE A 46 3.35 -8.50 -10.34
C ILE A 46 3.78 -8.91 -11.76
N GLN A 47 3.24 -8.27 -12.79
CA GLN A 47 3.63 -8.53 -14.19
C GLN A 47 5.10 -8.24 -14.47
N LEU A 48 5.74 -7.38 -13.67
CA LEU A 48 7.16 -7.05 -13.75
C LEU A 48 8.04 -7.96 -12.88
N GLY A 49 7.46 -8.97 -12.21
CA GLY A 49 8.18 -9.95 -11.39
C GLY A 49 8.37 -9.55 -9.93
N ILE A 50 7.63 -8.55 -9.44
CA ILE A 50 7.59 -8.23 -8.01
C ILE A 50 6.79 -9.29 -7.27
N SER A 51 7.33 -9.80 -6.17
CA SER A 51 6.70 -10.81 -5.32
C SER A 51 6.56 -10.37 -3.86
N ARG A 52 7.14 -9.22 -3.48
CA ARG A 52 7.07 -8.65 -2.14
C ARG A 52 6.64 -7.19 -2.18
N PHE A 53 5.60 -6.86 -1.43
CA PHE A 53 5.10 -5.50 -1.28
C PHE A 53 5.28 -5.01 0.15
N ILE A 54 5.70 -3.76 0.27
CA ILE A 54 5.63 -3.00 1.51
C ILE A 54 4.66 -1.85 1.28
N ILE A 55 3.70 -1.65 2.17
CA ILE A 55 2.67 -0.62 2.03
C ILE A 55 2.59 0.14 3.35
N ASN A 56 2.79 1.45 3.31
CA ASN A 56 2.58 2.28 4.49
C ASN A 56 1.09 2.65 4.66
N THR A 57 0.65 2.80 5.91
CA THR A 57 -0.75 3.10 6.25
C THR A 57 -0.82 4.17 7.32
N HIS A 58 -1.81 5.06 7.27
CA HIS A 58 -1.99 6.12 8.28
C HIS A 58 -3.46 6.37 8.60
N LYS A 59 -4.25 6.84 7.62
CA LYS A 59 -5.71 6.98 7.77
C LYS A 59 -6.39 5.62 7.65
N LEU A 60 -7.18 5.24 8.67
CA LEU A 60 -7.94 3.97 8.78
C LEU A 60 -7.07 2.73 8.46
N PRO A 61 -5.96 2.51 9.21
CA PRO A 61 -5.00 1.43 8.92
C PRO A 61 -5.64 0.04 9.01
N GLU A 62 -6.65 -0.14 9.87
CA GLU A 62 -7.42 -1.38 10.01
C GLU A 62 -8.11 -1.81 8.72
N SER A 63 -8.45 -0.86 7.83
CA SER A 63 -9.04 -1.17 6.53
C SER A 63 -8.05 -1.91 5.62
N PHE A 64 -6.77 -1.58 5.70
CA PHE A 64 -5.72 -2.30 4.98
C PHE A 64 -5.52 -3.69 5.56
N GLN A 65 -5.54 -3.84 6.89
CA GLN A 65 -5.46 -5.16 7.51
C GLN A 65 -6.66 -6.03 7.13
N GLY A 66 -7.87 -5.47 7.04
CA GLY A 66 -9.05 -6.19 6.56
C GLY A 66 -8.89 -6.67 5.12
N PHE A 67 -8.34 -5.82 4.23
CA PHE A 67 -8.14 -6.17 2.82
C PHE A 67 -6.98 -7.15 2.60
N PHE A 68 -5.84 -6.95 3.27
CA PHE A 68 -4.64 -7.78 3.16
C PHE A 68 -4.52 -8.82 4.30
N GLY A 69 -5.63 -9.36 4.81
CA GLY A 69 -5.70 -10.07 6.10
C GLY A 69 -4.66 -11.16 6.35
N ALA A 70 -4.22 -11.89 5.32
CA ALA A 70 -3.18 -12.91 5.43
C ALA A 70 -1.75 -12.39 5.16
N ASN A 71 -1.55 -11.06 5.19
CA ASN A 71 -0.34 -10.38 4.74
C ASN A 71 0.06 -10.81 3.33
N ARG A 72 -0.95 -10.91 2.45
CA ARG A 72 -0.81 -11.39 1.07
C ARG A 72 -1.75 -10.66 0.13
N TYR A 73 -1.35 -10.61 -1.13
CA TYR A 73 -2.18 -10.23 -2.27
C TYR A 73 -1.79 -11.12 -3.44
N GLU A 74 -2.74 -11.86 -4.01
CA GLU A 74 -2.45 -12.96 -4.94
C GLU A 74 -1.40 -13.91 -4.37
N ASP A 75 -0.30 -14.15 -5.09
CA ASP A 75 0.84 -14.96 -4.66
C ASP A 75 1.97 -14.16 -3.99
N CYS A 76 1.78 -12.86 -3.77
CA CYS A 76 2.78 -11.97 -3.21
C CYS A 76 2.61 -11.78 -1.70
N SER A 77 3.73 -11.62 -0.98
CA SER A 77 3.70 -11.22 0.43
C SER A 77 3.50 -9.71 0.55
N VAL A 78 2.71 -9.28 1.52
CA VAL A 78 2.43 -7.87 1.83
C VAL A 78 2.83 -7.57 3.27
N THR A 79 3.69 -6.59 3.46
CA THR A 79 4.02 -6.03 4.77
C THR A 79 3.36 -4.68 4.91
N LEU A 80 2.48 -4.54 5.91
CA LEU A 80 1.89 -3.25 6.26
C LEU A 80 2.76 -2.55 7.30
N VAL A 81 3.09 -1.28 7.06
CA VAL A 81 3.83 -0.43 8.00
C VAL A 81 2.93 0.72 8.42
N HIS A 82 2.52 0.75 9.68
CA HIS A 82 1.68 1.84 10.18
C HIS A 82 2.53 3.06 10.55
N GLU A 83 2.13 4.21 10.03
CA GLU A 83 2.67 5.53 10.36
C GLU A 83 1.70 6.22 11.32
N PRO A 84 2.01 6.33 12.62
CA PRO A 84 1.13 7.03 13.58
C PRO A 84 1.05 8.53 13.29
N GLU A 85 2.14 9.10 12.77
CA GLU A 85 2.22 10.45 12.23
C GLU A 85 2.47 10.35 10.72
N LEU A 86 1.82 11.19 9.92
CA LEU A 86 2.02 11.18 8.47
C LEU A 86 3.45 11.64 8.13
N LEU A 87 4.27 10.73 7.60
CA LEU A 87 5.69 10.98 7.33
C LEU A 87 5.95 11.56 5.93
N GLU A 88 4.88 11.81 5.17
CA GLU A 88 4.94 12.18 3.76
C GLU A 88 5.75 11.17 2.93
N THR A 89 6.13 11.53 1.71
CA THR A 89 6.83 10.60 0.80
C THR A 89 8.24 10.25 1.29
N GLY A 90 9.05 11.25 1.64
CA GLY A 90 10.44 11.03 2.02
C GLY A 90 10.59 10.31 3.36
N GLY A 91 9.78 10.69 4.35
CA GLY A 91 9.78 10.03 5.65
C GLY A 91 9.24 8.61 5.56
N GLY A 92 8.20 8.35 4.73
CA GLY A 92 7.72 7.00 4.48
C GLY A 92 8.78 6.08 3.87
N ILE A 93 9.57 6.56 2.91
CA ILE A 93 10.70 5.82 2.34
C ILE A 93 11.75 5.51 3.41
N LYS A 94 12.13 6.48 4.25
CA LYS A 94 13.11 6.28 5.32
C LYS A 94 12.61 5.31 6.39
N ASN A 95 11.31 5.38 6.72
CA ASN A 95 10.69 4.54 7.73
C ASN A 95 10.73 3.05 7.36
N VAL A 96 10.61 2.73 6.06
CA VAL A 96 10.65 1.34 5.57
C VAL A 96 12.05 0.86 5.19
N GLU A 97 13.09 1.63 5.44
CA GLU A 97 14.48 1.31 5.06
C GLU A 97 14.90 -0.09 5.54
N THR A 98 14.57 -0.47 6.78
CA THR A 98 14.93 -1.79 7.34
C THR A 98 14.20 -2.96 6.67
N HIS A 99 13.13 -2.69 5.93
CA HIS A 99 12.40 -3.67 5.14
C HIS A 99 12.90 -3.75 3.70
N LEU A 100 13.55 -2.69 3.20
CA LEU A 100 14.19 -2.62 1.89
C LEU A 100 15.61 -3.16 2.04
N GLY A 101 15.84 -4.38 1.53
CA GLY A 101 17.09 -5.13 1.72
C GLY A 101 18.37 -4.35 1.44
#